data_AF-A0A521GC84-F1
#
_entry.id   AF-A0A521GC84-F1
#
_cell.length_a   1.000
_cell.length_b   1.000
_cell.length_c   1.000
_cell.angle_alpha   90.00
_cell.angle_beta   90.00
_cell.angle_gamma   90.00
#
_symmetry.space_group_name_H-M   'P 1'
#
loop_
_entity.id
_entity.type
_entity.pdbx_description
1 polymer ?
#
loop_
_entity_poly.entity_id
_entity_poly.type
_entity_poly.pdbx_seq_one_letter_code
_entity_poly.pdbx_strand_id
1 'polypeptide(L)'
;MADSLAKLRNQVQSQTAQLAQLRQSARQLESAQAAVRATRDSARRSMESLNFEKQLLKDTRAVRIYKFPVNDVRKVFTDNLNRDNAGFTLNNSSAGNTLIMSREFNQQAPAWWDVDREDDGRLDVTLRLVEHPYDNSRTVLYADTRLLKKDRTGNKPIQDQSDPEKLQLYRDRTIRLLEGFLRVASEK
;
A
#
# COMPACT_ATOMS: atom_id res chain seq x y z
N MET A 1 74.39 36.75 5.33
CA MET A 1 73.55 36.33 4.19
C MET A 1 73.19 34.83 4.23
N ALA A 2 74.08 33.93 4.68
CA ALA A 2 73.76 32.49 4.75
C ALA A 2 72.67 32.13 5.80
N ASP A 3 72.70 32.75 6.98
CA ASP A 3 71.73 32.49 8.06
C ASP A 3 70.28 32.88 7.73
N SER A 4 70.09 33.96 6.97
CA SER A 4 68.75 34.40 6.54
C SER A 4 68.14 33.42 5.53
N LEU A 5 68.96 32.82 4.67
CA LEU A 5 68.55 31.80 3.69
C LEU A 5 68.17 30.48 4.37
N ALA A 6 68.93 30.06 5.38
CA ALA A 6 68.62 28.87 6.17
C ALA A 6 67.31 29.02 6.96
N LYS A 7 67.08 30.18 7.60
CA LYS A 7 65.82 30.49 8.29
C LYS A 7 64.63 30.48 7.34
N LEU A 8 64.77 31.10 6.16
CA LEU A 8 63.70 31.11 5.15
C LEU A 8 63.37 29.69 4.68
N ARG A 9 64.38 28.84 4.45
CA ARG A 9 64.20 27.45 4.02
C ARG A 9 63.45 26.62 5.05
N ASN A 10 63.78 26.77 6.34
CA ASN A 10 63.07 26.10 7.43
C ASN A 10 61.62 26.59 7.54
N GLN A 11 61.38 27.88 7.32
CA GLN A 11 60.04 28.47 7.34
C GLN A 11 59.17 27.95 6.19
N VAL A 12 59.73 27.86 4.97
CA VAL A 12 59.07 27.25 3.80
C VAL A 12 58.75 25.78 4.06
N GLN A 13 59.69 25.00 4.61
CA GLN A 13 59.44 23.59 4.93
C GLN A 13 58.31 23.43 5.96
N SER A 14 58.32 24.24 7.02
CA SER A 14 57.25 24.24 8.04
C SER A 14 55.88 24.59 7.43
N GLN A 15 55.80 25.64 6.62
CA GLN A 15 54.57 26.02 5.92
C GLN A 15 54.08 24.93 4.96
N THR A 16 55.01 24.24 4.28
CA THR A 16 54.66 23.14 3.36
C THR A 16 54.08 21.95 4.12
N ALA A 17 54.63 21.61 5.29
CA ALA A 17 54.11 20.57 6.16
C ALA A 17 52.72 20.94 6.71
N GLN A 18 52.52 22.20 7.14
CA GLN A 18 51.22 22.70 7.58
C GLN A 18 50.16 22.64 6.47
N LEU A 19 50.52 23.00 5.23
CA LEU A 19 49.64 22.89 4.06
C LEU A 19 49.26 21.43 3.77
N ALA A 20 50.20 20.50 3.87
CA ALA A 20 49.92 19.08 3.70
C ALA A 20 48.95 18.56 4.77
N GLN A 21 49.15 18.95 6.03
CA GLN A 21 48.26 18.59 7.14
C GLN A 21 46.85 19.19 6.96
N LEU A 22 46.75 20.48 6.59
CA LEU A 22 45.47 21.12 6.29
C LEU A 22 44.72 20.43 5.14
N ARG A 23 45.45 20.04 4.08
CA ARG A 23 44.86 19.29 2.96
C ARG A 23 44.34 17.92 3.39
N GLN A 24 45.06 17.22 4.27
CA GLN A 24 44.61 15.95 4.82
C GLN A 24 43.36 16.13 5.69
N SER A 25 43.34 17.13 6.57
CA SER A 25 42.17 17.46 7.39
C SER A 25 40.96 17.86 6.55
N ALA A 26 41.16 18.63 5.47
CA ALA A 26 40.09 19.00 4.56
C ALA A 26 39.45 17.77 3.91
N ARG A 27 40.26 16.82 3.42
CA ARG A 27 39.75 15.55 2.86
C ARG A 27 38.99 14.72 3.89
N GLN A 28 39.48 14.66 5.12
CA GLN A 28 38.79 13.96 6.21
C GLN A 28 37.43 14.61 6.52
N LEU A 29 37.38 15.93 6.60
CA LEU A 29 36.13 16.67 6.82
C LEU A 29 35.14 16.50 5.68
N GLU A 30 35.59 16.52 4.42
CA GLU A 30 34.75 16.24 3.25
C GLU A 30 34.14 14.84 3.32
N SER A 31 34.94 13.83 3.68
CA SER A 31 34.46 12.46 3.84
C SER A 31 33.44 12.33 4.99
N ALA A 32 33.69 12.99 6.12
CA ALA A 32 32.79 13.01 7.26
C ALA A 32 31.47 13.73 6.92
N GLN A 33 31.53 14.84 6.17
CA GLN A 33 30.33 15.53 5.68
C GLN A 33 29.52 14.66 4.72
N ALA A 34 30.18 13.94 3.81
CA ALA A 34 29.48 13.01 2.91
C ALA A 34 28.78 11.89 3.69
N ALA A 35 29.44 11.31 4.70
CA ALA A 35 28.86 10.30 5.57
C ALA A 35 27.66 10.83 6.36
N VAL A 36 27.78 12.01 6.98
CA VAL A 36 26.68 12.65 7.72
C VAL A 36 25.49 12.96 6.80
N ARG A 37 25.74 13.43 5.58
CA ARG A 37 24.67 13.68 4.59
C ARG A 37 23.96 12.38 4.22
N ALA A 38 24.70 11.30 3.93
CA ALA A 38 24.12 10.01 3.61
C ALA A 38 23.24 9.47 4.77
N THR A 39 23.73 9.56 6.01
CA THR A 39 22.96 9.16 7.20
C THR A 39 21.71 10.00 7.37
N ARG A 40 21.81 11.33 7.21
CA ARG A 40 20.66 12.24 7.30
C ARG A 40 19.60 11.91 6.25
N ASP A 41 20.03 11.67 5.01
CA ASP A 41 19.12 11.40 3.90
C ASP A 41 18.45 10.02 4.09
N SER A 42 19.17 9.02 4.60
CA SER A 42 18.62 7.72 4.99
C SER A 42 17.60 7.82 6.12
N ALA A 43 17.92 8.58 7.18
CA ALA A 43 17.01 8.82 8.30
C ALA A 43 15.73 9.54 7.83
N ARG A 44 15.87 10.54 6.95
CA ARG A 44 14.74 11.26 6.36
C ARG A 44 13.81 10.33 5.60
N ARG A 45 14.32 9.47 4.71
CA ARG A 45 13.51 8.48 3.99
C ARG A 45 12.79 7.52 4.94
N SER A 46 13.47 7.10 6.01
CA SER A 46 12.89 6.23 7.03
C SER A 46 11.73 6.92 7.76
N MET A 47 11.87 8.20 8.12
CA MET A 47 10.78 8.98 8.73
C MET A 47 9.60 9.18 7.76
N GLU A 48 9.86 9.45 6.49
CA GLU A 48 8.82 9.57 5.46
C GLU A 48 8.02 8.26 5.31
N SER A 49 8.71 7.12 5.24
CA SER A 49 8.07 5.80 5.22
C SER A 49 7.23 5.54 6.47
N LEU A 50 7.75 5.80 7.67
CA LEU A 50 7.01 5.58 8.93
C LEU A 50 5.77 6.50 9.04
N ASN A 51 5.88 7.74 8.56
CA ASN A 51 4.74 8.65 8.51
C ASN A 51 3.65 8.15 7.56
N PHE A 52 4.04 7.60 6.41
CA PHE A 52 3.11 6.97 5.48
C PHE A 52 2.41 5.76 6.11
N GLU A 53 3.14 4.84 6.73
CA GLU A 53 2.56 3.69 7.44
C GLU A 53 1.54 4.13 8.49
N LYS A 54 1.89 5.14 9.29
CA LYS A 54 1.01 5.69 10.31
C LYS A 54 -0.27 6.27 9.71
N GLN A 55 -0.20 6.92 8.55
CA GLN A 55 -1.39 7.41 7.84
C GLN A 55 -2.22 6.27 7.26
N LEU A 56 -1.57 5.26 6.69
CA LEU A 56 -2.22 4.09 6.10
C LEU A 56 -2.99 3.26 7.14
N LEU A 57 -2.42 3.07 8.34
CA LEU A 57 -3.10 2.39 9.44
C LEU A 57 -4.35 3.16 9.90
N LYS A 58 -4.35 4.49 9.80
CA LYS A 58 -5.48 5.36 10.13
C LYS A 58 -6.53 5.48 9.02
N ASP A 59 -6.18 5.24 7.76
CA ASP A 59 -7.14 5.30 6.65
C ASP A 59 -8.13 4.13 6.75
N THR A 60 -9.38 4.41 7.06
CA THR A 60 -10.45 3.41 7.21
C THR A 60 -10.87 2.77 5.89
N ARG A 61 -10.50 3.38 4.76
CA ARG A 61 -10.76 2.84 3.41
C ARG A 61 -9.72 1.81 2.99
N ALA A 62 -8.51 1.86 3.56
CA ALA A 62 -7.49 0.83 3.37
C ALA A 62 -7.85 -0.37 4.25
N VAL A 63 -8.32 -1.45 3.63
CA VAL A 63 -8.94 -2.58 4.33
C VAL A 63 -7.92 -3.67 4.65
N ARG A 64 -6.93 -3.86 3.79
CA ARG A 64 -5.86 -4.85 3.94
C ARG A 64 -4.54 -4.34 3.37
N ILE A 65 -3.44 -4.81 3.94
CA ILE A 65 -2.09 -4.62 3.39
C ILE A 65 -1.45 -5.99 3.21
N TYR A 66 -1.17 -6.39 1.97
CA TYR A 66 -0.57 -7.68 1.66
C TYR A 66 0.95 -7.56 1.52
N LYS A 67 1.68 -8.55 2.00
CA LYS A 67 3.13 -8.70 1.78
C LYS A 67 3.45 -9.37 0.45
N PHE A 68 2.78 -8.92 -0.61
CA PHE A 68 2.99 -9.36 -1.98
C PHE A 68 2.92 -8.18 -2.96
N PRO A 69 3.67 -8.25 -4.09
CA PRO A 69 3.54 -7.29 -5.19
C PRO A 69 2.12 -7.23 -5.77
N VAL A 70 1.76 -6.09 -6.35
CA VAL A 70 0.39 -5.80 -6.83
C VAL A 70 -0.09 -6.82 -7.87
N ASN A 71 0.81 -7.27 -8.73
CA ASN A 71 0.51 -8.22 -9.80
C ASN A 71 0.16 -9.60 -9.24
N ASP A 72 0.86 -10.03 -8.19
CA ASP A 72 0.63 -11.32 -7.55
C ASP A 72 -0.71 -11.30 -6.80
N VAL A 73 -0.99 -10.24 -6.04
CA VAL A 73 -2.27 -10.07 -5.36
C VAL A 73 -3.42 -10.05 -6.36
N ARG A 74 -3.28 -9.25 -7.43
CA ARG A 74 -4.30 -9.15 -8.49
C ARG A 74 -4.57 -10.51 -9.15
N LYS A 75 -3.51 -11.26 -9.45
CA LYS A 75 -3.63 -12.60 -10.05
C LYS A 75 -4.44 -13.51 -9.14
N VAL A 76 -4.10 -13.59 -7.85
CA VAL A 76 -4.84 -14.44 -6.89
C VAL A 76 -6.31 -14.02 -6.77
N PHE A 77 -6.59 -12.72 -6.68
CA PHE A 77 -7.96 -12.23 -6.62
C PHE A 77 -8.74 -12.60 -7.88
N THR A 78 -8.13 -12.44 -9.06
CA THR A 78 -8.77 -12.78 -10.34
C THR A 78 -8.97 -14.28 -10.48
N ASP A 79 -7.99 -15.10 -10.09
CA ASP A 79 -8.07 -16.55 -10.13
C ASP A 79 -9.18 -17.06 -9.19
N ASN A 80 -9.30 -16.48 -7.99
CA ASN A 80 -10.35 -16.83 -7.04
C ASN A 80 -11.73 -16.34 -7.46
N LEU A 81 -11.84 -15.20 -8.15
CA LEU A 81 -13.09 -14.73 -8.76
C LEU A 81 -13.61 -15.68 -9.83
N ASN A 82 -12.70 -16.25 -10.62
CA ASN A 82 -13.05 -17.14 -11.72
C ASN A 82 -13.33 -18.59 -11.28
N ARG A 83 -13.25 -18.91 -9.99
CA ARG A 83 -13.62 -20.24 -9.48
C ARG A 83 -15.14 -20.38 -9.47
N ASP A 84 -15.62 -21.56 -9.85
CA ASP A 84 -17.04 -21.91 -10.05
C ASP A 84 -17.97 -21.56 -8.87
N ASN A 85 -17.43 -21.31 -7.68
CA ASN A 85 -18.19 -21.02 -6.45
C ASN A 85 -18.16 -19.56 -5.98
N ALA A 86 -17.45 -18.65 -6.66
CA ALA A 86 -17.38 -17.25 -6.24
C ALA A 86 -18.69 -16.49 -6.51
N GLY A 87 -19.40 -16.84 -7.59
CA GLY A 87 -20.69 -16.26 -7.95
C GLY A 87 -20.66 -14.76 -8.26
N PHE A 88 -19.48 -14.20 -8.51
CA PHE A 88 -19.29 -12.79 -8.89
C PHE A 88 -19.12 -12.67 -10.40
N THR A 89 -19.76 -11.66 -10.98
CA THR A 89 -19.53 -11.23 -12.35
C THR A 89 -18.54 -10.07 -12.34
N LEU A 90 -17.44 -10.21 -13.08
CA LEU A 90 -16.48 -9.12 -13.28
C LEU A 90 -17.04 -8.14 -14.31
N ASN A 91 -17.06 -6.85 -13.98
CA ASN A 91 -17.48 -5.81 -14.90
C ASN A 91 -16.36 -5.52 -15.93
N ASN A 92 -16.73 -5.32 -17.19
CA ASN A 92 -15.83 -4.95 -18.29
C ASN A 92 -15.08 -3.62 -18.06
N SER A 93 -15.56 -2.77 -17.14
CA SER A 93 -14.85 -1.56 -16.71
C SER A 93 -13.68 -1.84 -15.75
N SER A 94 -13.44 -3.09 -15.37
CA SER A 94 -12.26 -3.47 -14.57
C SER A 94 -10.99 -3.27 -15.39
N ALA A 95 -10.21 -2.25 -15.04
CA ALA A 95 -9.00 -1.87 -15.74
C ALA A 95 -7.82 -1.69 -14.77
N GLY A 96 -6.63 -2.08 -15.22
CA GLY A 96 -5.41 -1.99 -14.41
C GLY A 96 -5.55 -2.71 -13.08
N ASN A 97 -5.30 -1.99 -11.98
CA ASN A 97 -5.32 -2.53 -10.62
C ASN A 97 -6.67 -2.36 -9.91
N THR A 98 -7.74 -2.11 -10.67
CA THR A 98 -9.09 -1.98 -10.15
C THR A 98 -9.96 -3.14 -10.63
N LEU A 99 -10.57 -3.86 -9.70
CA LEU A 99 -11.54 -4.93 -9.96
C LEU A 99 -12.92 -4.44 -9.54
N ILE A 100 -13.83 -4.36 -10.50
CA ILE A 100 -15.23 -4.01 -10.26
C ILE A 100 -16.03 -5.28 -10.47
N MET A 101 -16.70 -5.75 -9.43
CA MET A 101 -17.45 -6.99 -9.46
C MET A 101 -18.84 -6.82 -8.87
N SER A 102 -19.77 -7.62 -9.35
CA SER A 102 -21.15 -7.62 -8.89
C SER A 102 -21.63 -9.04 -8.61
N ARG A 103 -22.49 -9.21 -7.61
CA ARG A 103 -23.16 -10.48 -7.33
C ARG A 103 -24.63 -10.24 -7.06
N GLU A 104 -25.47 -10.99 -7.74
CA GLU A 104 -26.92 -10.96 -7.55
C GLU A 104 -27.36 -12.07 -6.59
N PHE A 105 -28.38 -11.78 -5.79
CA PHE A 105 -29.01 -12.69 -4.85
C PHE A 105 -30.47 -12.85 -5.24
N ASN A 106 -30.87 -14.08 -5.58
CA ASN A 106 -32.23 -14.46 -5.93
C ASN A 106 -32.64 -15.75 -5.20
N GLN A 107 -33.90 -16.20 -5.32
CA GLN A 107 -34.41 -17.39 -4.61
C GLN A 107 -33.68 -18.70 -4.96
N GLN A 108 -33.03 -18.80 -6.12
CA GLN A 108 -32.37 -20.03 -6.58
C GLN A 108 -30.92 -20.13 -6.08
N ALA A 109 -30.29 -18.99 -5.78
CA ALA A 109 -28.98 -18.92 -5.14
C ALA A 109 -29.20 -18.66 -3.64
N PRO A 110 -29.22 -19.70 -2.77
CA PRO A 110 -29.32 -19.49 -1.34
C PRO A 110 -28.25 -18.49 -0.92
N ALA A 111 -28.67 -17.41 -0.25
CA ALA A 111 -27.75 -16.42 0.26
C ALA A 111 -26.78 -17.13 1.20
N TRP A 112 -25.55 -17.35 0.73
CA TRP A 112 -24.41 -17.93 1.45
C TRP A 112 -23.96 -17.11 2.70
N TRP A 113 -24.76 -16.12 3.11
CA TRP A 113 -24.43 -14.97 3.95
C TRP A 113 -25.66 -14.04 4.11
N ASP A 114 -26.65 -14.40 4.93
CA ASP A 114 -27.68 -13.51 5.53
C ASP A 114 -28.29 -12.37 4.67
N VAL A 115 -28.64 -12.63 3.42
CA VAL A 115 -29.67 -11.82 2.77
C VAL A 115 -31.00 -12.34 3.29
N ASP A 116 -31.78 -11.49 3.98
CA ASP A 116 -33.15 -11.80 4.35
C ASP A 116 -33.83 -12.44 3.13
N ARG A 117 -34.29 -13.69 3.28
CA ARG A 117 -34.76 -14.54 2.17
C ARG A 117 -35.90 -13.93 1.37
N GLU A 118 -36.47 -12.84 1.84
CA GLU A 118 -37.58 -12.08 1.27
C GLU A 118 -37.13 -10.99 0.28
N ASP A 119 -35.83 -10.65 0.24
CA ASP A 119 -35.28 -9.61 -0.64
C ASP A 119 -34.59 -10.20 -1.89
N ASP A 120 -34.78 -9.56 -3.04
CA ASP A 120 -33.81 -9.63 -4.14
C ASP A 120 -32.72 -8.59 -3.90
N GLY A 121 -31.46 -8.93 -4.14
CA GLY A 121 -30.35 -8.03 -3.85
C GLY A 121 -29.24 -8.10 -4.86
N ARG A 122 -28.43 -7.05 -4.91
CA ARG A 122 -27.20 -6.98 -5.68
C ARG A 122 -26.11 -6.34 -4.84
N LEU A 123 -24.98 -7.02 -4.72
CA LEU A 123 -23.77 -6.50 -4.10
C LEU A 123 -22.82 -6.05 -5.21
N ASP A 124 -22.47 -4.77 -5.23
CA ASP A 124 -21.40 -4.23 -6.06
C ASP A 124 -20.17 -3.96 -5.18
N VAL A 125 -19.00 -4.47 -5.59
CA VAL A 125 -17.73 -4.29 -4.89
C VAL A 125 -16.69 -3.74 -5.85
N THR A 126 -16.02 -2.67 -5.44
CA THR A 126 -14.89 -2.09 -6.17
C THR A 126 -13.63 -2.26 -5.33
N LEU A 127 -12.70 -3.07 -5.81
CA LEU A 127 -11.40 -3.30 -5.18
C LEU A 127 -10.34 -2.53 -5.95
N ARG A 128 -9.54 -1.73 -5.26
CA ARG A 128 -8.40 -1.01 -5.84
C ARG A 128 -7.13 -1.43 -5.14
N LEU A 129 -6.24 -2.06 -5.90
CA LEU A 129 -4.93 -2.50 -5.46
C LEU A 129 -3.91 -1.41 -5.80
N VAL A 130 -3.13 -0.98 -4.81
CA VAL A 130 -2.14 0.09 -4.96
C VAL A 130 -0.80 -0.39 -4.45
N GLU A 131 0.26 -0.17 -5.22
CA GLU A 131 1.64 -0.46 -4.81
C GLU A 131 2.04 0.43 -3.64
N HIS A 132 2.76 -0.14 -2.67
CA HIS A 132 3.26 0.64 -1.55
C HIS A 132 4.46 1.50 -2.00
N PRO A 133 4.41 2.84 -1.83
CA PRO A 133 5.38 3.76 -2.44
C PRO A 133 6.82 3.62 -1.92
N TYR A 134 7.01 2.99 -0.77
CA TYR A 134 8.32 2.74 -0.17
C TYR A 134 8.72 1.26 -0.13
N ASP A 135 7.82 0.34 -0.55
CA ASP A 135 8.06 -1.10 -0.50
C ASP A 135 7.32 -1.83 -1.64
N ASN A 136 8.02 -2.10 -2.74
CA ASN A 136 7.43 -2.72 -3.92
C ASN A 136 6.98 -4.17 -3.70
N SER A 137 7.34 -4.78 -2.56
CA SER A 137 6.87 -6.11 -2.15
C SER A 137 5.54 -6.07 -1.42
N ARG A 138 4.95 -4.88 -1.21
CA ARG A 138 3.68 -4.70 -0.49
C ARG A 138 2.61 -4.04 -1.34
N THR A 139 1.38 -4.46 -1.10
CA THR A 139 0.18 -3.97 -1.77
C THR A 139 -0.85 -3.51 -0.77
N VAL A 140 -1.41 -2.33 -0.99
CA VAL A 140 -2.53 -1.79 -0.23
C VAL A 140 -3.83 -2.05 -0.97
N LEU A 141 -4.79 -2.67 -0.30
CA LEU A 141 -6.14 -2.90 -0.82
C LEU A 141 -7.11 -1.86 -0.25
N TYR A 142 -7.75 -1.13 -1.16
CA TYR A 142 -8.94 -0.34 -0.88
C TYR A 142 -10.16 -1.08 -1.39
N ALA A 143 -11.25 -1.09 -0.62
CA ALA A 143 -12.50 -1.71 -1.02
C ALA A 143 -13.68 -0.81 -0.73
N ASP A 144 -14.50 -0.59 -1.75
CA ASP A 144 -15.80 0.07 -1.66
C ASP A 144 -16.90 -0.96 -1.95
N THR A 145 -18.01 -0.86 -1.24
CA THR A 145 -19.08 -1.88 -1.26
C THR A 145 -20.43 -1.21 -1.19
N ARG A 146 -21.30 -1.56 -2.14
CA ARG A 146 -22.67 -1.07 -2.22
C ARG A 146 -23.61 -2.26 -2.29
N LEU A 147 -24.66 -2.24 -1.48
CA LEU A 147 -25.66 -3.29 -1.47
C LEU A 147 -27.01 -2.69 -1.84
N LEU A 148 -27.51 -3.07 -3.00
CA LEU A 148 -28.81 -2.70 -3.49
C LEU A 148 -29.81 -3.79 -3.11
N LYS A 149 -30.92 -3.41 -2.48
CA LYS A 149 -31.99 -4.33 -2.08
C LYS A 149 -33.31 -3.94 -2.72
N LYS A 150 -34.11 -4.94 -3.07
CA LYS A 150 -35.49 -4.80 -3.52
C LYS A 150 -36.37 -5.74 -2.72
N ASP A 151 -37.30 -5.17 -1.97
CA ASP A 151 -38.37 -5.90 -1.30
C ASP A 151 -39.27 -6.56 -2.37
N ARG A 152 -39.48 -7.87 -2.27
CA ARG A 152 -40.28 -8.62 -3.24
C ARG A 152 -41.79 -8.46 -3.05
N THR A 153 -42.22 -8.08 -1.85
CA THR A 153 -43.65 -7.96 -1.49
C THR A 153 -44.20 -6.56 -1.73
N GLY A 154 -43.32 -5.56 -1.78
CA GLY A 154 -43.67 -4.17 -2.08
C GLY A 154 -43.31 -3.78 -3.51
N ASN A 155 -44.12 -2.91 -4.13
CA ASN A 155 -43.77 -2.26 -5.40
C ASN A 155 -42.72 -1.14 -5.21
N LYS A 156 -41.87 -1.26 -4.19
CA LYS A 156 -40.90 -0.23 -3.80
C LYS A 156 -39.69 -0.26 -4.74
N PRO A 157 -39.12 0.92 -5.06
CA PRO A 157 -37.90 0.99 -5.86
C PRO A 157 -36.73 0.33 -5.15
N ILE A 158 -35.68 -0.03 -5.91
CA ILE A 158 -34.42 -0.53 -5.37
C ILE A 158 -33.86 0.50 -4.38
N GLN A 159 -33.52 0.07 -3.17
CA GLN A 159 -32.95 0.91 -2.12
C GLN A 159 -31.48 0.55 -1.89
N ASP A 160 -30.64 1.57 -1.72
CA ASP A 160 -29.27 1.39 -1.25
C ASP A 160 -29.29 1.09 0.24
N GLN A 161 -28.59 0.04 0.66
CA GLN A 161 -28.42 -0.29 2.07
C GLN A 161 -27.38 0.66 2.67
N SER A 162 -27.84 1.56 3.52
CA SER A 162 -26.97 2.53 4.19
C SER A 162 -26.38 2.04 5.51
N ASP A 163 -26.77 0.84 5.99
CA ASP A 163 -26.24 0.26 7.23
C ASP A 163 -24.74 -0.06 7.10
N PRO A 164 -23.86 0.69 7.80
CA PRO A 164 -22.42 0.57 7.64
C PRO A 164 -21.89 -0.78 8.15
N GLU A 165 -22.53 -1.39 9.15
CA GLU A 165 -22.09 -2.69 9.70
C GLU A 165 -22.35 -3.81 8.71
N LYS A 166 -23.52 -3.78 8.05
CA LYS A 166 -23.84 -4.74 6.98
C LYS A 166 -22.93 -4.57 5.78
N LEU A 167 -22.68 -3.34 5.34
CA LEU A 167 -21.75 -3.07 4.24
C LEU A 167 -20.34 -3.56 4.57
N GLN A 168 -19.86 -3.32 5.80
CA GLN A 168 -18.56 -3.81 6.25
C GLN A 168 -18.51 -5.34 6.31
N LEU A 169 -19.52 -6.00 6.86
CA LEU A 169 -19.59 -7.45 6.92
C LEU A 169 -19.48 -8.07 5.51
N TYR A 170 -20.21 -7.48 4.57
CA TYR A 170 -20.25 -7.93 3.19
C TYR A 170 -18.95 -7.68 2.43
N ARG A 171 -18.32 -6.54 2.65
CA ARG A 171 -16.97 -6.23 2.16
C ARG A 171 -15.95 -7.25 2.68
N ASP A 172 -15.91 -7.46 3.99
CA ASP A 172 -14.89 -8.29 4.63
C ASP A 172 -15.07 -9.78 4.25
N ARG A 173 -16.31 -10.25 4.09
CA ARG A 173 -16.59 -11.61 3.58
C ARG A 173 -16.16 -11.77 2.12
N THR A 174 -16.45 -10.77 1.27
CA THR A 174 -16.02 -10.80 -0.14
C THR A 174 -14.51 -10.87 -0.25
N ILE A 175 -13.79 -10.01 0.49
CA ILE A 175 -12.33 -10.01 0.54
C ILE A 175 -11.80 -11.38 1.00
N ARG A 176 -12.33 -11.95 2.09
CA ARG A 176 -11.91 -13.27 2.58
C ARG A 176 -12.07 -14.39 1.56
N LEU A 177 -13.12 -14.35 0.75
CA LEU A 177 -13.33 -15.33 -0.31
C LEU A 177 -12.27 -15.20 -1.41
N LEU A 178 -11.81 -13.99 -1.68
CA LEU A 178 -10.83 -13.69 -2.74
C LEU A 178 -9.37 -13.79 -2.29
N GLU A 179 -9.08 -13.66 -1.00
CA GLU A 179 -7.72 -13.65 -0.47
C GLU A 179 -7.01 -15.00 -0.60
N GLY A 180 -7.71 -16.12 -0.41
CA GLY A 180 -7.09 -17.44 -0.39
C GLY A 180 -5.87 -17.50 0.54
N PHE A 181 -4.70 -17.84 -0.01
CA PHE A 181 -3.44 -17.92 0.76
C PHE A 181 -2.87 -16.55 1.19
N LEU A 182 -3.27 -15.45 0.53
CA LEU A 182 -2.77 -14.10 0.85
C LEU A 182 -3.14 -13.67 2.27
N ARG A 183 -4.21 -14.26 2.82
CA ARG A 183 -4.71 -13.99 4.17
C ARG A 183 -3.66 -14.23 5.26
N VAL A 184 -2.73 -15.16 5.06
CA VAL A 184 -1.71 -15.50 6.08
C VAL A 184 -0.64 -14.41 6.18
N ALA A 185 -0.46 -13.62 5.12
CA ALA A 185 0.51 -12.53 5.06
C ALA A 185 -0.16 -11.17 4.79
N SER A 186 -1.40 -11.01 5.27
CA SER A 186 -2.08 -9.71 5.31
C SER A 186 -1.96 -9.07 6.69
N GLU A 187 -1.86 -7.74 6.68
CA GLU A 187 -1.90 -6.89 7.87
C GLU A 187 -3.18 -6.05 7.82
N LYS A 188 -3.71 -5.73 9.02
CA LYS A 188 -5.02 -5.11 9.27
C LYS A 188 -6.19 -6.07 9.10
#